data_AF-A0A9Q0I794-F1
#
_entry.id   AF-A0A9Q0I794-F1
#
_cell.length_a   1.000
_cell.length_b   1.000
_cell.length_c   1.000
_cell.angle_alpha   90.00
_cell.angle_beta   90.00
_cell.angle_gamma   90.00
#
_symmetry.space_group_name_H-M   'P 1'
#
loop_
_entity.id
_entity.type
_entity.pdbx_description
1 polymer ?
#
loop_
_entity_poly.entity_id
_entity_poly.type
_entity_poly.pdbx_seq_one_letter_code
_entity_poly.pdbx_strand_id
1 'polypeptide(L)'
;MGRIDMFPELEEFIEENDFSVNSVKKSITTHLQALLEHFKYFSEETAPEKYDWIRSPFNVTTASHLSSVMEDAMAELSSDRTLKTAFNVKTLPEFRISVEEEYPQLSKAAMDVLTPFGSTYL
;
A
#
# COMPACT_ATOMS: atom_id res chain seq x y z
N MET A 1 -12.41 -23.58 18.05
CA MET A 1 -12.20 -22.74 19.25
C MET A 1 -10.71 -22.37 19.27
N GLY A 2 -10.34 -21.08 19.37
CA GLY A 2 -8.92 -20.71 19.47
C GLY A 2 -8.38 -21.13 20.85
N ARG A 3 -7.18 -21.71 20.90
CA ARG A 3 -6.60 -22.15 22.17
C ARG A 3 -5.78 -21.01 22.78
N ILE A 4 -6.08 -20.68 24.03
CA ILE A 4 -5.42 -19.61 24.81
C ILE A 4 -4.23 -20.13 25.62
N ASP A 5 -4.05 -21.45 25.65
CA ASP A 5 -2.93 -22.19 26.28
C ASP A 5 -1.54 -21.75 25.78
N MET A 6 -1.47 -21.06 24.64
CA MET A 6 -0.23 -20.50 24.07
C MET A 6 0.10 -19.09 24.60
N PHE A 7 -0.75 -18.49 25.44
CA PHE A 7 -0.64 -17.11 25.90
C PHE A 7 -0.83 -17.01 27.43
N PRO A 8 0.17 -17.42 28.24
CA PRO A 8 0.03 -17.51 29.70
C PRO A 8 -0.30 -16.17 30.37
N GLU A 9 0.27 -15.05 29.89
CA GLU A 9 -0.05 -13.71 30.41
C GLU A 9 -1.52 -13.31 30.16
N LEU A 10 -2.08 -13.76 29.03
CA LEU A 10 -3.48 -13.51 28.69
C LEU A 10 -4.42 -14.39 29.54
N GLU A 11 -4.01 -15.63 29.80
CA GLU A 11 -4.75 -16.56 30.66
C GLU A 11 -4.80 -16.04 32.10
N GLU A 12 -3.66 -15.65 32.67
CA GLU A 12 -3.56 -15.03 34.00
C GLU A 12 -4.43 -13.76 34.09
N PHE A 13 -4.31 -12.85 33.11
CA PHE A 13 -5.14 -11.65 33.07
C PHE A 13 -6.64 -11.93 33.03
N ILE A 14 -7.07 -12.95 32.27
CA ILE A 14 -8.48 -13.33 32.15
C ILE A 14 -8.98 -13.90 33.48
N GLU A 15 -8.19 -14.75 34.15
CA GLU A 15 -8.52 -15.34 35.44
C GLU A 15 -8.57 -14.28 36.56
N GLU A 16 -7.58 -13.39 36.64
CA GLU A 16 -7.50 -12.33 37.65
C GLU A 16 -8.66 -11.34 37.58
N ASN A 17 -9.15 -11.07 36.36
CA ASN A 17 -10.21 -10.09 36.13
C ASN A 17 -11.61 -10.71 35.95
N ASP A 18 -11.75 -12.03 36.18
CA ASP A 18 -13.00 -12.79 35.99
C ASP A 18 -13.67 -12.52 34.63
N PHE A 19 -12.86 -12.41 33.58
CA PHE A 19 -13.34 -12.19 32.23
C PHE A 19 -13.65 -13.51 31.52
N SER A 20 -14.58 -13.47 30.57
CA SER A 20 -14.73 -14.57 29.63
C SER A 20 -13.80 -14.36 28.43
N VAL A 21 -13.18 -15.45 27.96
CA VAL A 21 -12.38 -15.47 26.73
C VAL A 21 -13.15 -14.89 25.54
N ASN A 22 -14.47 -15.17 25.48
CA ASN A 22 -15.34 -14.65 24.44
C ASN A 22 -15.50 -13.13 24.52
N SER A 23 -15.53 -12.56 25.73
CA SER A 23 -15.60 -11.10 25.95
C SER A 23 -14.34 -10.40 25.47
N VAL A 24 -13.17 -10.94 25.81
CA VAL A 24 -11.88 -10.40 25.37
C VAL A 24 -11.73 -10.53 23.86
N LYS A 25 -12.04 -11.70 23.29
CA LYS A 25 -12.04 -11.91 21.85
C LYS A 25 -12.97 -10.91 21.14
N LYS A 26 -14.17 -10.69 21.65
CA LYS A 26 -15.11 -9.71 21.10
C LYS A 26 -14.51 -8.31 21.12
N SER A 27 -13.92 -7.90 22.25
CA SER A 27 -13.27 -6.59 22.39
C SER A 27 -12.14 -6.40 21.37
N ILE A 28 -11.25 -7.39 21.25
CA ILE A 28 -10.15 -7.38 20.26
C ILE A 28 -10.71 -7.29 18.84
N THR A 29 -11.67 -8.16 18.48
CA THR A 29 -12.26 -8.14 17.13
C THR A 29 -12.94 -6.82 16.82
N THR A 30 -13.70 -6.25 17.75
CA THR A 30 -14.35 -4.95 17.56
C THR A 30 -13.32 -3.83 17.42
N HIS A 31 -12.25 -3.83 18.23
CA HIS A 31 -11.18 -2.86 18.10
C HIS A 31 -10.47 -2.98 16.75
N LEU A 32 -10.13 -4.20 16.31
CA LEU A 32 -9.51 -4.44 15.01
C LEU A 32 -10.42 -4.02 13.85
N GLN A 33 -11.73 -4.24 13.95
CA GLN A 33 -12.68 -3.75 12.95
C GLN A 33 -12.73 -2.22 12.89
N ALA A 34 -12.82 -1.56 14.04
CA ALA A 34 -12.77 -0.10 14.10
C ALA A 34 -11.44 0.45 13.56
N LEU A 35 -10.33 -0.23 13.84
CA LEU A 35 -9.01 0.11 13.34
C LEU A 35 -8.93 -0.05 11.81
N LEU A 36 -9.50 -1.12 11.26
CA LEU A 36 -9.61 -1.35 9.82
C LEU A 36 -10.47 -0.28 9.14
N GLU A 37 -11.62 0.07 9.73
CA GLU A 37 -12.48 1.15 9.24
C GLU A 37 -11.80 2.53 9.29
N HIS A 38 -10.92 2.74 10.26
CA HIS A 38 -10.14 3.97 10.38
C HIS A 38 -8.99 4.00 9.36
N PHE A 39 -8.30 2.87 9.16
CA PHE A 39 -7.24 2.75 8.17
C PHE A 39 -7.76 2.33 6.78
N LYS A 40 -8.66 3.14 6.20
CA LYS A 40 -9.14 2.97 4.81
C LYS A 40 -8.03 2.99 3.75
N TYR A 41 -6.81 3.37 4.13
CA TYR A 41 -5.62 3.41 3.29
C TYR A 41 -5.02 2.03 3.02
N PHE A 42 -5.22 1.06 3.93
CA PHE A 42 -4.98 -0.35 3.61
C PHE A 42 -6.22 -0.87 2.89
N SER A 43 -6.45 -0.39 1.66
CA SER A 43 -7.49 -0.97 0.83
C SER A 43 -7.25 -2.48 0.72
N GLU A 44 -8.32 -3.28 0.82
CA GLU A 44 -8.34 -4.71 0.47
C GLU A 44 -8.12 -4.88 -1.04
N GLU A 45 -7.09 -4.25 -1.60
CA GLU A 45 -6.91 -4.26 -3.04
C GLU A 45 -6.39 -5.63 -3.45
N THR A 46 -7.33 -6.42 -3.95
CA THR A 46 -7.19 -7.80 -4.40
C THR A 46 -6.32 -7.94 -5.65
N ALA A 47 -5.87 -6.83 -6.24
CA ALA A 47 -5.15 -6.75 -7.51
C ALA A 47 -3.85 -5.94 -7.36
N PRO A 48 -2.80 -6.49 -6.71
CA PRO A 48 -1.51 -5.82 -6.62
C PRO A 48 -0.95 -5.43 -8.00
N GLU A 49 -1.28 -6.18 -9.05
CA GLU A 49 -0.90 -5.93 -10.44
C GLU A 49 -1.33 -4.55 -10.98
N LYS A 50 -2.41 -3.96 -10.42
CA LYS A 50 -2.87 -2.61 -10.78
C LYS A 50 -1.78 -1.55 -10.59
N TYR A 51 -0.83 -1.79 -9.69
CA TYR A 51 0.25 -0.86 -9.39
C TYR A 51 1.58 -1.24 -10.03
N ASP A 52 1.62 -2.23 -10.92
CA ASP A 52 2.87 -2.65 -11.55
C ASP A 52 3.44 -1.59 -12.49
N TRP A 53 2.61 -0.76 -13.10
CA TRP A 53 3.09 0.42 -13.85
C TRP A 53 3.87 1.39 -12.94
N ILE A 54 3.63 1.36 -11.62
CA ILE A 54 4.38 2.09 -10.60
C ILE A 54 5.66 1.33 -10.23
N ARG A 55 5.57 0.04 -9.92
CA ARG A 55 6.72 -0.73 -9.41
C ARG A 55 7.73 -1.13 -10.48
N SER A 56 7.26 -1.35 -11.71
CA SER A 56 8.00 -1.95 -12.82
C SER A 56 7.69 -1.26 -14.15
N PRO A 57 7.89 0.08 -14.26
CA PRO A 57 7.46 0.87 -15.42
C PRO A 57 8.05 0.43 -16.77
N PHE A 58 9.17 -0.30 -16.76
CA PHE A 58 9.88 -0.77 -17.97
C PHE A 58 9.61 -2.24 -18.32
N ASN A 59 8.83 -2.96 -17.52
CA ASN A 59 8.53 -4.38 -17.69
C ASN A 59 7.02 -4.66 -17.87
N VAL A 60 6.17 -3.64 -17.77
CA VAL A 60 4.72 -3.78 -17.88
C VAL A 60 4.27 -3.41 -19.29
N THR A 61 3.49 -4.30 -19.91
CA THR A 61 2.96 -4.11 -21.27
C THR A 61 1.60 -3.43 -21.31
N THR A 62 0.86 -3.39 -20.19
CA THR A 62 -0.49 -2.80 -20.14
C THR A 62 -0.80 -2.20 -18.78
N ALA A 63 -1.27 -0.95 -18.77
CA ALA A 63 -1.80 -0.27 -17.60
C ALA A 63 -3.27 0.14 -17.87
N SER A 64 -4.11 -0.85 -18.19
CA SER A 64 -5.45 -0.67 -18.76
C SER A 64 -6.47 0.08 -17.89
N HIS A 65 -6.12 0.36 -16.64
CA HIS A 65 -6.91 1.19 -15.72
C HIS A 65 -6.52 2.67 -15.76
N LEU A 66 -5.47 3.04 -16.50
CA LEU A 66 -5.06 4.43 -16.69
C LEU A 66 -5.91 5.11 -17.77
N SER A 67 -5.91 6.44 -17.79
CA SER A 67 -6.48 7.19 -18.90
C SER A 67 -5.62 7.00 -20.15
N SER A 68 -6.21 7.13 -21.35
CA SER A 68 -5.46 7.04 -22.62
C SER A 68 -4.23 7.96 -22.66
N VAL A 69 -4.33 9.17 -22.09
CA VAL A 69 -3.19 10.11 -22.01
C VAL A 69 -2.05 9.54 -21.14
N MET A 70 -2.39 8.90 -20.03
CA MET A 70 -1.39 8.28 -19.15
C MET A 70 -0.84 6.98 -19.73
N GLU A 71 -1.63 6.23 -20.49
CA GLU A 71 -1.14 5.05 -21.23
C GLU A 71 -0.11 5.45 -22.29
N ASP A 72 -0.37 6.49 -23.07
CA ASP A 72 0.57 7.02 -24.05
C ASP A 72 1.86 7.52 -23.39
N ALA A 73 1.74 8.26 -22.29
CA ALA A 73 2.89 8.70 -21.50
C ALA A 73 3.70 7.54 -20.91
N MET A 74 3.03 6.46 -20.47
CA MET A 74 3.70 5.25 -19.99
C MET A 74 4.43 4.52 -21.13
N ALA A 75 3.86 4.49 -22.33
CA ALA A 75 4.50 3.88 -23.50
C ALA A 75 5.77 4.65 -23.88
N GLU A 76 5.74 5.98 -23.85
CA GLU A 76 6.90 6.82 -24.08
C GLU A 76 7.98 6.62 -23.00
N LEU A 77 7.60 6.73 -21.72
CA LEU A 77 8.51 6.54 -20.58
C LEU A 77 9.16 5.16 -20.61
N SER A 78 8.40 4.10 -20.87
CA SER A 78 8.92 2.72 -20.90
C SER A 78 9.91 2.47 -22.04
N SER A 79 9.88 3.31 -23.09
CA SER A 79 10.80 3.26 -24.22
C SER A 79 12.10 4.05 -23.98
N ASP A 80 12.12 4.92 -22.98
CA ASP A 80 13.27 5.76 -22.67
C ASP A 80 14.36 4.97 -21.91
N ARG A 81 15.52 4.79 -22.56
CA ARG A 81 16.66 4.06 -22.01
C ARG A 81 17.41 4.84 -20.92
N THR A 82 17.38 6.17 -20.98
CA THR A 82 17.97 7.06 -19.97
C THR A 82 17.19 6.93 -18.67
N LEU A 83 15.86 7.00 -18.75
CA LEU A 83 14.97 6.79 -17.60
C LEU A 83 15.08 5.37 -17.07
N LYS A 84 15.21 4.36 -17.94
CA LYS A 84 15.45 2.96 -17.51
C LYS A 84 16.75 2.83 -16.71
N THR A 85 17.80 3.52 -17.13
CA THR A 85 19.08 3.53 -16.43
C THR A 85 18.96 4.25 -15.09
N ALA A 86 18.27 5.40 -15.07
CA ALA A 86 18.00 6.15 -13.85
C ALA A 86 17.16 5.34 -12.83
N PHE A 87 16.18 4.57 -13.29
CA PHE A 87 15.37 3.69 -12.45
C PHE A 87 16.20 2.64 -11.72
N ASN A 88 17.23 2.09 -12.37
CA ASN A 88 18.07 1.06 -11.75
C ASN A 88 18.97 1.58 -10.63
N VAL A 89 19.16 2.89 -10.51
CA VAL A 89 20.04 3.52 -9.52
C VAL A 89 19.30 4.39 -8.49
N LYS A 90 18.00 4.64 -8.69
CA LYS A 90 17.15 5.42 -7.79
C LYS A 90 16.22 4.50 -7.02
N THR A 91 15.82 4.92 -5.83
CA THR A 91 14.66 4.31 -5.18
C THR A 91 13.37 4.63 -5.95
N LEU A 92 12.32 3.85 -5.71
CA LEU A 92 11.05 4.03 -6.42
C LEU A 92 10.46 5.45 -6.23
N PRO A 93 10.38 6.03 -5.02
CA PRO A 93 9.90 7.41 -4.85
C PRO A 93 10.78 8.45 -5.54
N GLU A 94 12.12 8.33 -5.43
CA GLU A 94 13.05 9.24 -6.09
C GLU A 94 12.92 9.20 -7.60
N PHE A 95 12.72 8.01 -8.18
CA PHE A 95 12.47 7.87 -9.61
C PHE A 95 11.16 8.58 -10.00
N ARG A 96 10.07 8.36 -9.25
CA ARG A 96 8.77 8.98 -9.53
C ARG A 96 8.83 10.50 -9.47
N ILE A 97 9.47 11.06 -8.45
CA ILE A 97 9.71 12.51 -8.35
C ILE A 97 10.55 12.99 -9.53
N SER A 98 11.59 12.26 -9.93
CA SER A 98 12.48 12.73 -10.99
C SER A 98 11.87 12.79 -12.39
N VAL A 99 10.78 12.05 -12.64
CA VAL A 99 10.05 12.12 -13.91
C VAL A 99 8.90 13.11 -13.87
N GLU A 100 8.74 13.90 -12.80
CA GLU A 100 7.66 14.87 -12.66
C GLU A 100 7.70 15.99 -13.70
N GLU A 101 8.90 16.43 -14.09
CA GLU A 101 9.08 17.52 -15.08
C GLU A 101 8.58 17.10 -16.46
N GLU A 102 8.90 15.87 -16.89
CA GLU A 102 8.53 15.32 -18.20
C GLU A 102 7.14 14.67 -18.19
N TYR A 103 6.77 14.02 -17.09
CA TYR A 103 5.54 13.22 -16.93
C TYR A 103 4.79 13.55 -15.63
N PRO A 104 4.30 14.80 -15.45
CA PRO A 104 3.71 15.26 -14.19
C PRO A 104 2.49 14.44 -13.76
N GLN A 105 1.67 13.99 -14.71
CA GLN A 105 0.48 13.17 -14.41
C GLN A 105 0.86 11.79 -13.88
N LEU A 106 1.91 11.16 -14.43
CA LEU A 106 2.40 9.86 -13.98
C LEU A 106 3.09 9.96 -12.63
N SER A 107 3.92 10.99 -12.43
CA SER A 107 4.58 11.24 -11.15
C SER A 107 3.55 11.44 -10.05
N LYS A 108 2.61 12.38 -10.24
CA LYS A 108 1.58 12.67 -9.25
C LYS A 108 0.75 11.45 -8.87
N ALA A 109 0.22 10.72 -9.87
CA ALA A 109 -0.58 9.53 -9.62
C ALA A 109 0.21 8.41 -8.91
N ALA A 110 1.51 8.28 -9.20
CA ALA A 110 2.35 7.33 -8.50
C ALA A 110 2.62 7.76 -7.05
N MET A 111 2.85 9.05 -6.82
CA MET A 111 3.08 9.59 -5.47
C MET A 111 1.82 9.49 -4.60
N ASP A 112 0.63 9.73 -5.14
CA ASP A 112 -0.63 9.51 -4.41
C ASP A 112 -0.77 8.08 -3.87
N VAL A 113 -0.19 7.08 -4.56
CA VAL A 113 -0.16 5.67 -4.13
C VAL A 113 1.01 5.40 -3.17
N LEU A 114 2.18 5.99 -3.41
CA LEU A 114 3.40 5.74 -2.64
C LEU A 114 3.44 6.48 -1.29
N THR A 115 2.71 7.59 -1.14
CA THR A 115 2.69 8.40 0.08
C THR A 115 1.31 8.51 0.72
N PRO A 116 0.68 7.40 1.14
CA PRO A 116 -0.63 7.46 1.79
C PRO A 116 -0.59 8.15 3.17
N PHE A 117 0.59 8.27 3.80
CA PHE A 117 0.77 8.79 5.16
C PHE A 117 1.60 10.08 5.25
N GLY A 118 2.15 10.59 4.15
CA GLY A 118 3.09 11.72 4.19
C GLY A 118 2.48 13.03 4.71
N SER A 119 1.16 13.19 4.60
CA SER A 119 0.43 14.40 5.00
C SER A 119 -0.44 14.23 6.25
N THR A 120 -0.50 13.04 6.86
CA THR A 120 -1.33 12.79 8.06
C THR A 120 -0.55 12.92 9.37
N TYR A 121 0.77 13.10 9.32
CA TYR A 121 1.64 13.18 10.50
C TYR A 121 2.42 14.51 10.66
N LEU A 122 2.13 15.51 9.83
CA LEU A 122 2.63 16.90 9.95
C LEU A 122 1.47 17.85 10.21
#